data_AF-A0A4Q2E964-F1
#
_entry.id   AF-A0A4Q2E964-F1
#
_cell.length_a   1.000
_cell.length_b   1.000
_cell.length_c   1.000
_cell.angle_alpha   90.00
_cell.angle_beta   90.00
_cell.angle_gamma   90.00
#
_symmetry.space_group_name_H-M   'P 1'
#
loop_
_entity.id
_entity.type
_entity.pdbx_description
1 polymer ?
#
loop_
_entity_poly.entity_id
_entity_poly.type
_entity_poly.pdbx_seq_one_letter_code
_entity_poly.pdbx_strand_id
1 'polypeptide(L)'
;MKLTLKEMNGLLNGQYLPSDLIVGETLAEYLVRKFTELEQQLAESHRALRAETTAHENMQMQVEKLAAENAGLKEYRPQPSGAAMMEALDVFYEYHEDVPEQGMMAAFEILCCKRPVIPATYAFLAEVRAQGVDAFLRDSQLPYQIATVLADYDNVDDATLQTVIWSGQPPEPDGDVWHLEYVSRGNAIVRAVLKELRKGVQS
;
A
#
# COMPACT_ATOMS: atom_id res chain seq x y z
N MET A 1 -31.56 8.42 -1.58
CA MET A 1 -33.01 8.29 -1.89
C MET A 1 -33.45 9.51 -2.69
N LYS A 2 -34.08 9.34 -3.85
CA LYS A 2 -34.66 10.46 -4.60
C LYS A 2 -36.19 10.33 -4.54
N LEU A 3 -36.81 11.09 -3.65
CA LEU A 3 -38.26 11.23 -3.56
C LEU A 3 -38.67 12.52 -4.27
N THR A 4 -39.72 12.44 -5.08
CA THR A 4 -40.40 13.63 -5.57
C THR A 4 -41.28 14.23 -4.45
N LEU A 5 -41.64 15.51 -4.57
CA LEU A 5 -42.56 16.19 -3.65
C LEU A 5 -43.90 15.44 -3.51
N LYS A 6 -44.41 14.87 -4.61
CA LYS A 6 -45.67 14.12 -4.62
C LYS A 6 -45.55 12.83 -3.80
N GLU A 7 -44.46 12.09 -3.97
CA GLU A 7 -44.22 10.85 -3.24
C GLU A 7 -43.98 11.12 -1.75
N MET A 8 -43.22 12.16 -1.42
CA MET A 8 -43.01 12.58 -0.02
C MET A 8 -44.35 12.98 0.64
N ASN A 9 -45.19 13.75 -0.05
CA ASN A 9 -46.51 14.11 0.47
C ASN A 9 -47.41 12.88 0.66
N GLY A 10 -47.40 11.93 -0.26
CA GLY A 10 -48.18 10.71 -0.10
C GLY A 10 -47.66 9.83 1.04
N LEU A 11 -46.33 9.76 1.25
CA LEU A 11 -45.73 9.08 2.38
C LEU A 11 -46.14 9.72 3.72
N LEU A 12 -46.00 11.05 3.84
CA LEU A 12 -46.33 11.78 5.07
C LEU A 12 -47.83 11.74 5.42
N ASN A 13 -48.70 11.62 4.42
CA ASN A 13 -50.14 11.50 4.61
C ASN A 13 -50.64 10.03 4.71
N GLY A 14 -49.74 9.05 4.73
CA GLY A 14 -50.08 7.62 4.85
C GLY A 14 -50.72 7.00 3.61
N GLN A 15 -50.65 7.67 2.45
CA GLN A 15 -51.13 7.14 1.17
C GLN A 15 -50.13 6.14 0.54
N TYR A 16 -48.86 6.22 0.93
CA TYR A 16 -47.79 5.33 0.48
C TYR A 16 -47.03 4.76 1.68
N LEU A 17 -46.59 3.51 1.56
CA LEU A 17 -45.70 2.85 2.51
C LEU A 17 -44.36 2.54 1.84
N PRO A 18 -43.22 2.81 2.50
CA PRO A 18 -41.91 2.41 1.99
C PRO A 18 -41.81 0.88 1.90
N SER A 19 -41.17 0.37 0.86
CA SER A 19 -41.00 -1.07 0.66
C SER A 19 -40.09 -1.73 1.69
N ASP A 20 -39.20 -0.96 2.30
CA ASP A 20 -38.21 -1.39 3.29
C ASP A 20 -38.55 -0.90 4.71
N LEU A 21 -39.83 -0.61 4.96
CA LEU A 21 -40.35 -0.37 6.30
C LEU A 21 -40.30 -1.67 7.12
N ILE A 22 -39.70 -1.61 8.30
CA ILE A 22 -39.57 -2.78 9.17
C ILE A 22 -40.91 -3.05 9.88
N VAL A 23 -41.26 -4.33 10.08
CA VAL A 23 -42.50 -4.68 10.80
C VAL A 23 -42.45 -4.13 12.22
N GLY A 24 -43.47 -3.34 12.58
CA GLY A 24 -43.56 -2.66 13.88
C GLY A 24 -42.86 -1.30 13.94
N GLU A 25 -42.19 -0.88 12.88
CA GLU A 25 -41.59 0.46 12.75
C GLU A 25 -42.66 1.49 12.36
N THR A 26 -42.71 2.60 13.07
CA THR A 26 -43.53 3.77 12.72
C THR A 26 -42.89 4.56 11.58
N LEU A 27 -43.67 5.35 10.85
CA LEU A 27 -43.13 6.22 9.80
C LEU A 27 -42.06 7.20 10.32
N ALA A 28 -42.19 7.68 11.56
CA ALA A 28 -41.20 8.56 12.17
C ALA A 28 -39.87 7.83 12.41
N GLU A 29 -39.91 6.61 12.96
CA GLU A 29 -38.72 5.78 13.17
C GLU A 29 -38.04 5.44 11.84
N TYR A 30 -38.82 5.09 10.81
CA TYR A 30 -38.33 4.87 9.46
C TYR A 30 -37.58 6.09 8.90
N LEU A 31 -38.18 7.28 9.00
CA LEU A 31 -37.57 8.51 8.50
C LEU A 31 -36.28 8.84 9.26
N VAL A 32 -36.28 8.71 10.59
CA VAL A 32 -35.09 8.92 11.42
C VAL A 32 -33.97 7.97 10.97
N ARG A 33 -34.27 6.66 10.86
CA ARG A 33 -33.31 5.66 10.38
C ARG A 33 -32.76 6.02 9.00
N LYS A 34 -33.61 6.41 8.05
CA LYS A 34 -33.18 6.82 6.70
C LYS A 34 -32.32 8.08 6.69
N PHE A 35 -32.65 9.08 7.49
CA PHE A 35 -31.81 10.27 7.60
C PHE A 35 -30.47 9.95 8.24
N THR A 36 -30.43 9.13 9.28
CA THR A 36 -29.18 8.66 9.90
C THR A 36 -28.32 7.83 8.92
N GLU A 37 -28.93 6.93 8.14
CA GLU A 37 -28.25 6.17 7.08
C GLU A 37 -27.62 7.13 6.03
N LEU A 38 -28.36 8.15 5.60
CA LEU A 38 -27.86 9.15 4.63
C LEU A 38 -26.76 10.04 5.22
N GLU A 39 -26.89 10.46 6.48
CA GLU A 39 -25.85 11.22 7.19
C GLU A 39 -24.57 10.39 7.33
N GLN A 40 -24.70 9.11 7.66
CA GLN A 40 -23.57 8.20 7.73
C GLN A 40 -22.90 8.03 6.36
N GLN A 41 -23.66 7.77 5.31
CA GLN A 41 -23.13 7.66 3.94
C GLN A 41 -22.44 8.95 3.48
N LEU A 42 -23.01 10.11 3.83
CA LEU A 42 -22.42 11.41 3.53
C LEU A 42 -21.09 11.60 4.27
N ALA A 43 -21.04 11.24 5.56
CA ALA A 43 -19.83 11.32 6.36
C ALA A 43 -18.73 10.38 5.83
N GLU A 44 -19.09 9.16 5.43
CA GLU A 44 -18.18 8.19 4.81
C GLU A 44 -17.66 8.69 3.47
N SER A 45 -18.54 9.22 2.61
CA SER A 45 -18.16 9.82 1.33
C SER A 45 -17.18 10.99 1.51
N HIS A 46 -17.44 11.88 2.47
CA HIS A 46 -16.50 12.96 2.79
C HIS A 46 -15.15 12.46 3.31
N ARG A 47 -15.12 11.41 4.13
CA ARG A 47 -13.87 10.79 4.59
C ARG A 47 -13.09 10.17 3.43
N ALA A 48 -13.77 9.42 2.55
CA ALA A 48 -13.16 8.84 1.37
C ALA A 48 -12.61 9.93 0.44
N LEU A 49 -13.37 10.98 0.18
CA LEU A 49 -12.92 12.11 -0.63
C LEU A 49 -11.66 12.77 -0.05
N ARG A 50 -11.61 12.99 1.27
CA ARG A 50 -10.41 13.55 1.92
C ARG A 50 -9.20 12.63 1.75
N ALA A 51 -9.37 11.32 1.94
CA ALA A 51 -8.31 10.34 1.75
C ALA A 51 -7.78 10.35 0.32
N GLU A 52 -8.67 10.37 -0.68
CA GLU A 52 -8.32 10.47 -2.10
C GLU A 52 -7.62 11.78 -2.44
N THR A 53 -8.09 12.92 -1.90
CA THR A 53 -7.43 14.22 -2.10
C THR A 53 -5.99 14.19 -1.58
N THR A 54 -5.76 13.69 -0.36
CA THR A 54 -4.41 13.56 0.20
C THR A 54 -3.54 12.60 -0.62
N ALA A 55 -4.10 11.49 -1.09
CA ALA A 55 -3.38 10.55 -1.97
C ALA A 55 -2.98 11.22 -3.30
N HIS A 56 -3.88 12.00 -3.89
CA HIS A 56 -3.62 12.73 -5.12
C HIS A 56 -2.53 13.80 -4.96
N GLU A 57 -2.58 14.59 -3.88
CA GLU A 57 -1.55 15.58 -3.55
C GLU A 57 -0.17 14.93 -3.39
N ASN A 58 -0.10 13.77 -2.71
CA ASN A 58 1.15 13.01 -2.56
C ASN A 58 1.70 12.54 -3.92
N MET A 59 0.86 12.00 -4.79
CA MET A 59 1.26 11.58 -6.14
C MET A 59 1.73 12.76 -6.99
N GLN A 60 1.03 13.89 -6.95
CA GLN A 60 1.44 15.11 -7.67
C GLN A 60 2.82 15.58 -7.22
N MET A 61 3.08 15.66 -5.91
CA MET A 61 4.38 16.04 -5.37
C MET A 61 5.51 15.11 -5.83
N GLN A 62 5.26 13.79 -5.91
CA GLN A 62 6.26 12.84 -6.42
C GLN A 62 6.56 13.06 -7.90
N VAL A 63 5.52 13.25 -8.72
CA VAL A 63 5.66 13.52 -10.15
C VAL A 63 6.44 14.81 -10.39
N GLU A 64 6.14 15.88 -9.64
CA GLU A 64 6.87 17.15 -9.73
C GLU A 64 8.36 16.99 -9.39
N LYS A 65 8.69 16.26 -8.32
CA LYS A 65 10.08 15.98 -7.93
C LYS A 65 10.83 15.20 -9.02
N LEU A 66 10.21 14.15 -9.56
CA LEU A 66 10.80 13.35 -10.64
C LEU A 66 10.92 14.15 -11.94
N ALA A 67 9.97 15.02 -12.24
CA ALA A 67 10.02 15.89 -13.42
C ALA A 67 11.15 16.93 -13.30
N ALA A 68 11.30 17.56 -12.13
CA ALA A 68 12.39 18.49 -11.85
C ALA A 68 13.77 17.81 -11.93
N GLU A 69 13.89 16.60 -11.37
CA GLU A 69 15.10 15.78 -11.48
C GLU A 69 15.41 15.46 -12.95
N ASN A 70 14.42 14.99 -13.73
CA ASN A 70 14.60 14.69 -15.15
C ASN A 70 15.00 15.92 -15.98
N ALA A 71 14.46 17.10 -15.67
CA ALA A 71 14.89 18.35 -16.30
C ALA A 71 16.36 18.64 -16.00
N GLY A 72 16.77 18.52 -14.74
CA GLY A 72 18.16 18.68 -14.30
C GLY A 72 19.11 17.67 -14.95
N LEU A 73 18.69 16.42 -15.15
CA LEU A 73 19.48 15.39 -15.84
C LEU A 73 19.72 15.74 -17.32
N LYS A 74 18.72 16.27 -18.02
CA LYS A 74 18.86 16.67 -19.43
C LYS A 74 19.80 17.88 -19.60
N GLU A 75 19.75 18.80 -18.64
CA GLU A 75 20.58 20.00 -18.61
C GLU A 75 21.95 19.76 -17.99
N TYR A 76 22.20 18.58 -17.41
CA TYR A 76 23.46 18.28 -16.76
C TYR A 76 24.63 18.45 -17.73
N ARG A 77 25.60 19.26 -17.32
CA ARG A 77 26.87 19.46 -18.02
C ARG A 77 28.02 19.31 -17.02
N PRO A 78 28.98 18.40 -17.25
CA PRO A 78 30.14 18.30 -16.40
C PRO A 78 30.92 19.62 -16.38
N GLN A 79 31.32 20.06 -15.19
CA GLN A 79 32.15 21.26 -15.06
C GLN A 79 33.55 20.99 -15.64
N PRO A 80 34.08 21.83 -16.54
CA PRO A 80 35.37 21.59 -17.21
C PRO A 80 36.57 21.43 -16.27
N SER A 81 36.51 21.98 -15.05
CA SER A 81 37.55 21.86 -14.02
C SER A 81 37.04 21.19 -12.74
N GLY A 82 35.88 20.54 -12.80
CA GLY A 82 35.31 19.83 -11.66
C GLY A 82 36.00 18.49 -11.43
N ALA A 83 35.83 17.92 -10.23
CA ALA A 83 36.34 16.60 -9.87
C ALA A 83 35.95 15.50 -10.87
N ALA A 84 34.78 15.67 -11.52
CA ALA A 84 34.31 14.77 -12.57
C ALA A 84 35.20 14.74 -13.81
N MET A 85 35.59 15.92 -14.27
CA MET A 85 36.47 16.04 -15.43
C MET A 85 37.87 15.56 -15.11
N MET A 86 38.36 15.83 -13.90
CA MET A 86 39.67 15.38 -13.44
C MET A 86 39.77 13.85 -13.39
N GLU A 87 38.80 13.19 -12.75
CA GLU A 87 38.73 11.72 -12.69
C GLU A 87 38.56 11.09 -14.09
N ALA A 88 37.76 11.71 -14.96
CA ALA A 88 37.59 11.25 -16.32
C ALA A 88 38.88 11.36 -17.15
N LEU A 89 39.68 12.42 -16.94
CA LEU A 89 40.97 12.58 -17.57
C LEU A 89 42.00 11.58 -17.05
N ASP A 90 42.03 11.34 -15.74
CA ASP A 90 42.93 10.35 -15.13
C ASP A 90 42.68 8.96 -15.73
N VAL A 91 41.41 8.54 -15.78
CA VAL A 91 41.02 7.25 -16.38
C VAL A 91 41.26 7.24 -17.89
N PHE A 92 41.07 8.36 -18.59
CA PHE A 92 41.38 8.45 -20.02
C PHE A 92 42.87 8.19 -20.29
N TYR A 93 43.76 8.79 -19.49
CA TYR A 93 45.22 8.66 -19.64
C TYR A 93 45.80 7.36 -19.06
N GLU A 94 45.06 6.64 -18.20
CA GLU A 94 45.43 5.28 -17.77
C GLU A 94 45.41 4.29 -18.94
N TYR A 95 44.54 4.49 -19.94
CA TYR A 95 44.60 3.74 -21.19
C TYR A 95 45.72 4.31 -22.07
N HIS A 96 46.70 3.48 -22.39
CA HIS A 96 47.78 3.83 -23.32
C HIS A 96 47.25 4.13 -24.73
N GLU A 97 48.02 4.90 -25.52
CA GLU A 97 47.65 5.43 -26.84
C GLU A 97 47.16 4.38 -27.86
N ASP A 98 47.39 3.09 -27.60
CA ASP A 98 47.02 1.98 -28.47
C ASP A 98 45.50 1.69 -28.49
N VAL A 99 44.74 2.13 -27.47
CA VAL A 99 43.28 1.89 -27.39
C VAL A 99 42.50 3.12 -26.88
N PRO A 100 42.52 4.24 -27.62
CA PRO A 100 41.92 5.51 -27.18
C PRO A 100 40.41 5.42 -26.99
N GLU A 101 39.74 4.51 -27.70
CA GLU A 101 38.28 4.28 -27.60
C GLU A 101 37.87 3.78 -26.21
N GLN A 102 38.69 2.95 -25.56
CA GLN A 102 38.41 2.44 -24.22
C GLN A 102 38.54 3.52 -23.16
N GLY A 103 39.60 4.33 -23.23
CA GLY A 103 39.77 5.50 -22.36
C GLY A 103 38.63 6.50 -22.53
N MET A 104 38.20 6.73 -23.77
CA MET A 104 37.09 7.66 -24.07
C MET A 104 35.74 7.14 -23.54
N MET A 105 35.48 5.83 -23.65
CA MET A 105 34.28 5.21 -23.11
C MET A 105 34.24 5.26 -21.57
N ALA A 106 35.38 4.97 -20.93
CA ALA A 106 35.48 5.02 -19.47
C ALA A 106 35.30 6.44 -18.93
N ALA A 107 35.92 7.44 -19.59
CA ALA A 107 35.72 8.85 -19.30
C ALA A 107 34.24 9.27 -19.48
N PHE A 108 33.59 8.82 -20.56
CA PHE A 108 32.17 9.09 -20.81
C PHE A 108 31.27 8.50 -19.72
N GLU A 109 31.54 7.28 -19.26
CA GLU A 109 30.76 6.64 -18.20
C GLU A 109 30.81 7.45 -16.89
N ILE A 110 31.99 7.98 -16.54
CA ILE A 110 32.20 8.81 -15.34
C ILE A 110 31.44 10.13 -15.46
N LEU A 111 31.54 10.80 -16.61
CA LEU A 111 30.96 12.12 -16.82
C LEU A 111 29.45 12.08 -17.01
N CYS A 112 28.94 11.13 -17.77
CA CYS A 112 27.56 11.14 -18.26
C CYS A 112 26.66 10.12 -17.57
N CYS A 113 27.21 9.02 -17.04
CA CYS A 113 26.40 7.91 -16.54
C CYS A 113 26.43 7.78 -15.01
N LYS A 114 27.59 7.96 -14.36
CA LYS A 114 27.76 7.64 -12.93
C LYS A 114 27.52 8.79 -11.95
N ARG A 115 27.63 10.03 -12.42
CA ARG A 115 27.57 11.22 -11.55
C ARG A 115 26.24 11.93 -11.38
N PRO A 116 25.27 11.88 -12.30
CA PRO A 116 23.99 12.54 -12.07
C PRO A 116 23.31 11.96 -10.83
N VAL A 117 23.07 12.79 -9.81
CA VAL A 117 22.41 12.35 -8.58
C VAL A 117 20.90 12.30 -8.84
N ILE A 118 20.28 11.17 -8.53
CA ILE A 118 18.84 10.91 -8.77
C ILE A 118 18.05 10.68 -7.45
N PRO A 119 18.09 11.63 -6.49
CA PRO A 119 17.51 11.43 -5.17
C PRO A 119 15.98 11.20 -5.18
N ALA A 120 15.24 11.84 -6.09
CA ALA A 120 13.80 11.63 -6.23
C ALA A 120 13.50 10.23 -6.77
N THR A 121 14.30 9.74 -7.73
CA THR A 121 14.20 8.35 -8.20
C THR A 121 14.49 7.35 -7.08
N TYR A 122 15.54 7.57 -6.28
CA TYR A 122 15.84 6.68 -5.14
C TYR A 122 14.73 6.68 -4.10
N ALA A 123 14.18 7.86 -3.75
CA ALA A 123 13.06 7.97 -2.83
C ALA A 123 11.80 7.24 -3.35
N PHE A 124 11.48 7.41 -4.63
CA PHE A 124 10.37 6.69 -5.28
C PHE A 124 10.58 5.17 -5.26
N LEU A 125 11.77 4.68 -5.60
CA LEU A 125 12.07 3.25 -5.56
C LEU A 125 11.99 2.68 -4.13
N ALA A 126 12.45 3.43 -3.13
CA ALA A 126 12.32 3.03 -1.72
C ALA A 126 10.85 2.94 -1.30
N GLU A 127 10.02 3.90 -1.73
CA GLU A 127 8.58 3.88 -1.49
C GLU A 127 7.90 2.69 -2.17
N VAL A 128 8.18 2.43 -3.45
CA VAL A 128 7.65 1.27 -4.19
C VAL A 128 8.07 -0.04 -3.52
N ARG A 129 9.32 -0.14 -3.05
CA ARG A 129 9.78 -1.31 -2.28
C ARG A 129 9.01 -1.45 -0.96
N ALA A 130 8.78 -0.36 -0.24
CA ALA A 130 7.98 -0.37 0.99
C ALA A 130 6.54 -0.81 0.71
N GLN A 131 5.91 -0.29 -0.34
CA GLN A 131 4.58 -0.68 -0.79
C GLN A 131 4.53 -2.16 -1.17
N GLY A 132 5.55 -2.67 -1.86
CA GLY A 132 5.66 -4.10 -2.21
C GLY A 132 5.74 -4.99 -0.97
N VAL A 133 6.53 -4.59 0.04
CA VAL A 133 6.57 -5.28 1.33
C VAL A 133 5.19 -5.26 2.00
N ASP A 134 4.49 -4.13 2.01
CA ASP A 134 3.17 -4.01 2.63
C ASP A 134 2.06 -4.74 1.83
N ALA A 135 2.16 -4.83 0.50
CA ALA A 135 1.22 -5.60 -0.34
C ALA A 135 1.38 -7.11 -0.10
N PHE A 136 2.63 -7.57 0.01
CA PHE A 136 2.93 -8.94 0.43
C PHE A 136 2.30 -9.29 1.81
N LEU A 137 1.99 -8.29 2.66
CA LEU A 137 1.30 -8.52 3.94
C LEU A 137 -0.18 -8.76 3.83
N ARG A 138 -0.87 -7.91 3.06
CA ARG A 138 -2.34 -7.88 3.05
C ARG A 138 -2.92 -9.05 2.28
N ASP A 139 -2.23 -9.47 1.22
CA ASP A 139 -2.75 -10.44 0.28
C ASP A 139 -2.09 -11.83 0.41
N SER A 140 -1.18 -12.03 1.37
CA SER A 140 -0.54 -13.34 1.55
C SER A 140 -1.29 -14.24 2.54
N GLN A 141 -1.34 -15.53 2.19
CA GLN A 141 -1.76 -16.59 3.11
C GLN A 141 -0.61 -17.04 4.04
N LEU A 142 0.53 -16.35 4.02
CA LEU A 142 1.74 -16.74 4.76
C LEU A 142 1.51 -16.95 6.26
N PRO A 143 0.77 -16.09 6.98
CA PRO A 143 0.47 -16.34 8.39
C PRO A 143 -0.24 -17.68 8.62
N TYR A 144 -1.17 -18.04 7.73
CA TYR A 144 -1.91 -19.29 7.79
C TYR A 144 -1.04 -20.49 7.41
N GLN A 145 -0.25 -20.37 6.33
CA GLN A 145 0.69 -21.42 5.91
C GLN A 145 1.73 -21.73 7.00
N ILE A 146 2.25 -20.71 7.68
CA ILE A 146 3.17 -20.88 8.81
C ILE A 146 2.44 -21.55 9.98
N ALA A 147 1.20 -21.16 10.26
CA ALA A 147 0.40 -21.79 11.31
C ALA A 147 0.16 -23.29 11.04
N THR A 148 -0.13 -23.67 9.79
CA THR A 148 -0.28 -25.08 9.39
C THR A 148 1.02 -25.87 9.62
N VAL A 149 2.15 -25.35 9.15
CA VAL A 149 3.45 -26.02 9.34
C VAL A 149 3.83 -26.16 10.82
N LEU A 150 3.48 -25.18 11.66
CA LEU A 150 3.70 -25.25 13.10
C LEU A 150 2.83 -26.33 13.76
N ALA A 151 1.56 -26.47 13.33
CA ALA A 151 0.66 -27.51 13.84
C ALA A 151 1.14 -28.93 13.44
N ASP A 152 1.61 -29.09 12.20
CA ASP A 152 2.18 -30.36 11.72
C ASP A 152 3.43 -30.74 12.52
N TYR A 153 4.31 -29.77 12.83
CA TYR A 153 5.52 -29.99 13.62
C TYR A 153 5.19 -30.47 15.05
N ASP A 154 4.12 -29.92 15.64
CA ASP A 154 3.65 -30.29 16.98
C ASP A 154 2.81 -31.60 16.97
N ASN A 155 2.74 -32.32 15.83
CA ASN A 155 1.99 -33.57 15.59
C ASN A 155 0.47 -33.47 15.86
N VAL A 156 -0.15 -32.34 15.55
CA VAL A 156 -1.61 -32.19 15.61
C VAL A 156 -2.22 -32.89 14.39
N ASP A 157 -3.23 -33.74 14.58
CA ASP A 157 -3.81 -34.52 13.50
C ASP A 157 -4.83 -33.72 12.64
N ASP A 158 -4.96 -34.10 11.36
CA ASP A 158 -5.81 -33.42 10.36
C ASP A 158 -7.30 -33.31 10.75
N ALA A 159 -7.82 -34.23 11.57
CA ALA A 159 -9.22 -34.19 12.02
C ALA A 159 -9.43 -33.07 13.05
N THR A 160 -8.43 -32.80 13.88
CA THR A 160 -8.39 -31.67 14.82
C THR A 160 -8.28 -30.32 14.10
N LEU A 161 -7.60 -30.26 12.95
CA LEU A 161 -7.49 -29.05 12.13
C LEU A 161 -8.78 -28.71 11.37
N GLN A 162 -9.53 -29.70 10.87
CA GLN A 162 -10.77 -29.46 10.12
C GLN A 162 -11.93 -28.91 10.97
N THR A 163 -12.02 -29.26 12.25
CA THR A 163 -13.10 -28.79 13.14
C THR A 163 -13.03 -27.31 13.49
N VAL A 164 -11.89 -26.65 13.27
CA VAL A 164 -11.64 -25.29 13.80
C VAL A 164 -11.54 -24.23 12.70
N ILE A 165 -11.64 -24.60 11.43
CA ILE A 165 -11.51 -23.67 10.29
C ILE A 165 -12.78 -22.81 10.09
N TRP A 166 -13.91 -23.10 10.75
CA TRP A 166 -15.13 -22.34 10.48
C TRP A 166 -16.13 -22.28 11.63
N SER A 167 -16.25 -21.10 12.26
CA SER A 167 -17.56 -20.50 12.48
C SER A 167 -17.46 -18.98 12.56
N GLY A 168 -18.03 -18.29 11.57
CA GLY A 168 -18.18 -16.83 11.58
C GLY A 168 -19.28 -16.34 12.53
N GLN A 169 -19.35 -16.86 13.76
CA GLN A 169 -20.32 -16.48 14.79
C GLN A 169 -19.65 -16.29 16.16
N PRO A 170 -20.20 -15.43 17.05
CA PRO A 170 -19.54 -15.07 18.30
C PRO A 170 -19.40 -16.30 19.21
N PRO A 171 -18.30 -16.41 19.98
CA PRO A 171 -17.94 -17.66 20.62
C PRO A 171 -18.90 -18.00 21.75
N GLU A 172 -19.42 -19.23 21.73
CA GLU A 172 -20.03 -19.85 22.90
C GLU A 172 -18.96 -20.17 23.96
N PRO A 173 -19.34 -20.31 25.25
CA PRO A 173 -18.43 -20.10 26.39
C PRO A 173 -17.28 -21.11 26.55
N ASP A 174 -17.29 -22.24 25.81
CA ASP A 174 -16.38 -23.36 26.04
C ASP A 174 -15.67 -23.89 24.75
N GLY A 175 -15.54 -23.10 23.67
CA GLY A 175 -14.92 -23.54 22.39
C GLY A 175 -13.70 -22.75 21.90
N ASP A 176 -12.63 -23.50 21.55
CA ASP A 176 -11.53 -23.21 20.60
C ASP A 176 -10.42 -22.19 20.93
N VAL A 177 -9.50 -22.57 21.83
CA VAL A 177 -8.30 -21.79 22.21
C VAL A 177 -7.09 -22.00 21.27
N TRP A 178 -7.00 -23.14 20.57
CA TRP A 178 -5.75 -23.59 19.94
C TRP A 178 -5.44 -22.94 18.57
N HIS A 179 -6.44 -22.64 17.72
CA HIS A 179 -6.18 -21.99 16.43
C HIS A 179 -5.71 -20.53 16.57
N LEU A 180 -6.16 -19.84 17.62
CA LEU A 180 -5.68 -18.49 17.92
C LEU A 180 -4.19 -18.50 18.28
N GLU A 181 -3.72 -19.53 18.99
CA GLU A 181 -2.32 -19.64 19.41
C GLU A 181 -1.38 -19.84 18.20
N TYR A 182 -1.65 -20.82 17.33
CA TYR A 182 -0.80 -21.08 16.16
C TYR A 182 -0.83 -19.95 15.14
N VAL A 183 -2.00 -19.37 14.88
CA VAL A 183 -2.13 -18.18 14.03
C VAL A 183 -1.42 -16.97 14.66
N SER A 184 -1.45 -16.83 15.99
CA SER A 184 -0.69 -15.78 16.70
C SER A 184 0.83 -16.00 16.62
N ARG A 185 1.31 -17.24 16.76
CA ARG A 185 2.72 -17.61 16.58
C ARG A 185 3.18 -17.37 15.14
N GLY A 186 2.38 -17.80 14.16
CA GLY A 186 2.62 -17.51 12.74
C GLY A 186 2.68 -16.01 12.46
N ASN A 187 1.74 -15.24 13.01
CA ASN A 187 1.75 -13.78 12.93
C ASN A 187 2.99 -13.14 13.58
N ALA A 188 3.49 -13.67 14.69
CA ALA A 188 4.71 -13.17 15.33
C ALA A 188 5.95 -13.41 14.47
N ILE A 189 6.05 -14.59 13.83
CA ILE A 189 7.14 -14.92 12.90
C ILE A 189 7.08 -14.01 11.67
N VAL A 190 5.91 -13.83 11.07
CA VAL A 190 5.71 -12.90 9.95
C VAL A 190 6.14 -11.49 10.36
N ARG A 191 5.71 -10.99 11.53
CA ARG A 191 6.15 -9.68 12.05
C ARG A 191 7.67 -9.55 12.22
N ALA A 192 8.36 -10.62 12.64
CA ALA A 192 9.82 -10.62 12.76
C ALA A 192 10.51 -10.56 11.39
N VAL A 193 10.08 -11.40 10.43
CA VAL A 193 10.59 -11.38 9.05
C VAL A 193 10.41 -10.00 8.43
N LEU A 194 9.27 -9.36 8.69
CA LEU A 194 8.98 -8.03 8.17
C LEU A 194 9.84 -6.92 8.74
N LYS A 195 10.18 -7.03 10.03
CA LYS A 195 11.11 -6.10 10.64
C LYS A 195 12.45 -6.14 9.91
N GLU A 196 12.90 -7.31 9.47
CA GLU A 196 14.13 -7.46 8.69
C GLU A 196 13.96 -6.95 7.25
N LEU A 197 12.86 -7.30 6.57
CA LEU A 197 12.60 -6.81 5.20
C LEU A 197 12.54 -5.28 5.13
N ARG A 198 11.92 -4.62 6.13
CA ARG A 198 11.85 -3.15 6.20
C ARG A 198 13.21 -2.49 6.42
N LYS A 199 14.15 -3.14 7.10
CA LYS A 199 15.53 -2.62 7.22
C LYS A 199 16.22 -2.58 5.86
N GLY A 200 16.00 -3.61 5.02
CA GLY A 200 16.56 -3.66 3.67
C GLY A 200 15.95 -2.66 2.68
N VAL A 201 14.76 -2.12 2.97
CA VAL A 201 14.16 -1.03 2.16
C VAL A 201 14.86 0.31 2.41
N GLN A 202 15.48 0.48 3.58
CA GLN A 202 16.16 1.72 4.00
C GLN A 202 17.66 1.74 3.70
N SER A 203 18.26 0.62 3.28
CA SER A 203 19.67 0.53 2.84
C SER A 203 19.80 0.79 1.35
#